data_AF-A0A939Z5S1-F1
#
_entry.id   AF-A0A939Z5S1-F1
#
_cell.length_a   1.000
_cell.length_b   1.000
_cell.length_c   1.000
_cell.angle_alpha   90.00
_cell.angle_beta   90.00
_cell.angle_gamma   90.00
#
_symmetry.space_group_name_H-M   'P 1'
#
loop_
_entity.id
_entity.type
_entity.pdbx_description
1 polymer ?
#
loop_
_entity_poly.entity_id
_entity_poly.type
_entity_poly.pdbx_seq_one_letter_code
_entity_poly.pdbx_strand_id
1 'polypeptide(L)' 'DRMNIGRIFISPEHFRKGYGTYMMREIEAMFPDVKEFTLDTPVWNVRTNAFYTKLGYTEVRRDDQFIYYSKRR' A
#
# COMPACT_ATOMS: atom_id res chain seq x y z
N ASP A 1 7.56 -6.40 14.85
CA ASP A 1 6.14 -6.78 14.62
C ASP A 1 5.45 -5.98 13.53
N ARG A 2 5.48 -4.63 13.55
CA ARG A 2 4.86 -3.78 12.53
C ARG A 2 5.90 -3.06 11.66
N MET A 3 5.64 -2.93 10.36
CA MET A 3 6.49 -2.17 9.43
C MET A 3 5.67 -1.16 8.61
N ASN A 4 6.26 0.00 8.34
CA ASN A 4 5.70 0.98 7.42
C ASN A 4 6.29 0.79 6.01
N ILE A 5 5.43 0.72 5.00
CA ILE A 5 5.82 0.78 3.59
C ILE A 5 5.80 2.25 3.19
N GLY A 6 6.97 2.79 2.85
CA GLY A 6 7.13 4.15 2.37
C GLY A 6 6.53 4.37 0.98
N ARG A 7 6.83 5.52 0.38
CA ARG A 7 6.27 5.91 -0.91
C ARG A 7 6.82 5.05 -2.04
N ILE A 8 5.92 4.42 -2.79
CA ILE A 8 6.23 3.71 -4.03
C ILE A 8 5.72 4.50 -5.23
N PHE A 9 6.54 4.55 -6.29
CA PHE A 9 6.21 5.25 -7.53
C PHE A 9 6.42 4.35 -8.73
N ILE A 10 5.44 4.36 -9.63
CA ILE A 10 5.53 3.73 -10.94
C ILE A 10 5.28 4.85 -11.93
N SER A 11 6.12 4.94 -12.95
CA SER A 11 5.93 5.94 -13.98
C SER A 11 4.64 5.69 -14.77
N PRO A 12 3.90 6.73 -15.22
CA PRO A 12 2.57 6.53 -15.78
C PRO A 12 2.47 5.59 -16.98
N GLU A 13 3.48 5.56 -17.84
CA GLU A 13 3.60 4.65 -18.99
C GLU A 13 3.77 3.17 -18.60
N HIS A 14 3.98 2.92 -17.31
CA HIS A 14 4.10 1.60 -16.71
C HIS A 14 2.88 1.19 -15.85
N PHE A 15 1.82 2.02 -15.79
CA PHE A 15 0.59 1.66 -15.08
C PHE A 15 -0.16 0.50 -15.74
N ARG A 16 -0.97 -0.19 -14.93
CA ARG A 16 -1.84 -1.32 -15.34
C ARG A 16 -1.08 -2.53 -15.94
N LYS A 17 0.24 -2.60 -15.75
CA LYS A 17 1.09 -3.74 -16.14
C LYS A 17 1.39 -4.72 -14.99
N GLY A 18 0.73 -4.56 -13.84
CA GLY A 18 0.91 -5.45 -12.67
C GLY A 18 2.11 -5.12 -11.77
N TYR A 19 2.96 -4.15 -12.13
CA TYR A 19 4.16 -3.82 -11.34
C TYR A 19 3.87 -3.42 -9.89
N GLY A 20 2.78 -2.69 -9.63
CA GLY A 20 2.41 -2.33 -8.26
C GLY A 20 2.11 -3.56 -7.41
N THR A 21 1.32 -4.49 -7.95
CA THR A 21 1.00 -5.76 -7.28
C THR A 21 2.26 -6.60 -7.05
N TYR A 22 3.11 -6.70 -8.08
CA TYR A 22 4.38 -7.41 -7.98
C TYR A 22 5.27 -6.82 -6.87
N MET A 23 5.53 -5.51 -6.89
CA MET A 23 6.35 -4.86 -5.86
C MET A 23 5.80 -5.08 -4.45
N MET A 24 4.49 -4.92 -4.24
CA MET A 24 3.89 -5.13 -2.92
C MET A 24 4.06 -6.57 -2.44
N ARG A 25 3.90 -7.56 -3.33
CA ARG A 25 4.13 -8.96 -3.00
C ARG A 25 5.60 -9.22 -2.62
N GLU A 26 6.54 -8.68 -3.38
CA GLU A 26 7.97 -8.83 -3.08
C GLU A 26 8.34 -8.13 -1.76
N ILE A 27 7.81 -6.93 -1.49
CA ILE A 27 7.99 -6.24 -0.20
C ILE A 27 7.46 -7.10 0.94
N GLU A 28 6.23 -7.63 0.82
CA GLU A 28 5.66 -8.49 1.85
C GLU A 28 6.47 -9.79 2.03
N ALA A 29 7.09 -10.32 0.97
CA ALA A 29 7.91 -11.53 1.01
C ALA A 29 9.31 -11.29 1.62
N MET A 30 9.91 -10.12 1.41
CA MET A 30 11.24 -9.76 1.95
C MET A 30 11.27 -9.68 3.48
N PHE A 31 10.11 -9.45 4.12
CA PHE A 31 10.02 -9.29 5.57
C PHE A 31 9.06 -10.32 6.18
N PRO A 32 9.44 -11.62 6.20
CA PRO A 32 8.55 -12.70 6.60
C PRO A 32 8.10 -12.63 8.07
N ASP A 33 8.93 -12.05 8.93
CA ASP A 33 8.67 -11.92 10.37
C ASP A 33 7.78 -10.70 10.73
N VAL A 34 7.46 -9.85 9.75
CA VAL A 34 6.56 -8.71 9.94
C VAL A 34 5.11 -9.21 9.98
N LYS A 35 4.41 -8.90 11.06
CA LYS A 35 3.02 -9.31 11.31
C LYS A 35 2.01 -8.31 10.77
N GLU A 36 2.41 -7.06 10.59
CA GLU A 36 1.53 -5.98 10.13
C GLU A 36 2.28 -4.99 9.24
N PHE A 37 1.76 -4.74 8.05
CA PHE A 37 2.24 -3.72 7.12
C PHE A 37 1.30 -2.53 7.15
N THR A 38 1.86 -1.33 7.21
CA THR A 38 1.07 -0.09 7.23
C THR A 38 1.60 0.93 6.25
N LEU A 39 0.70 1.75 5.70
CA LEU A 39 1.03 2.78 4.73
C LEU A 39 0.01 3.91 4.78
N ASP A 40 0.35 5.02 4.17
CA ASP A 40 -0.54 6.16 3.99
C ASP A 40 -0.53 6.63 2.52
N THR A 41 -1.65 7.21 2.09
CA THR A 41 -1.77 7.81 0.77
C THR A 41 -2.68 9.03 0.84
N PRO A 42 -2.41 10.08 0.06
CA PRO A 42 -3.26 11.27 0.07
C PRO A 42 -4.71 10.96 -0.29
N VAL A 43 -5.66 11.68 0.33
CA VAL A 43 -7.11 11.51 0.10
C VAL A 43 -7.49 11.69 -1.38
N TRP A 44 -6.82 12.62 -2.07
CA TRP A 44 -7.09 12.92 -3.48
C TRP A 44 -6.61 11.83 -4.45
N ASN A 45 -5.75 10.90 -4.01
CA ASN A 45 -5.21 9.85 -4.87
C ASN A 45 -6.14 8.63 -4.94
N VAL A 46 -7.34 8.85 -5.47
CA VAL A 46 -8.43 7.85 -5.56
C VAL A 46 -7.95 6.52 -6.15
N ARG A 47 -7.07 6.56 -7.15
CA ARG A 47 -6.55 5.34 -7.79
C ARG A 47 -5.67 4.53 -6.85
N THR A 48 -4.76 5.18 -6.12
CA THR A 48 -3.88 4.50 -5.15
C THR A 48 -4.68 3.98 -3.96
N ASN A 49 -5.66 4.74 -3.47
CA ASN A 49 -6.59 4.31 -2.43
C ASN A 49 -7.31 3.01 -2.84
N ALA A 50 -7.92 2.98 -4.03
CA ALA A 50 -8.59 1.79 -4.55
C ALA A 50 -7.63 0.61 -4.80
N PHE A 51 -6.36 0.88 -5.12
CA PHE A 51 -5.34 -0.13 -5.32
C PHE A 51 -5.01 -0.87 -4.01
N TYR A 52 -4.78 -0.14 -2.91
CA TYR A 52 -4.44 -0.78 -1.63
C TYR A 52 -5.60 -1.60 -1.05
N THR A 53 -6.84 -1.13 -1.17
CA THR A 53 -8.02 -1.92 -0.78
C THR A 53 -8.11 -3.23 -1.56
N LYS A 54 -7.81 -3.22 -2.87
CA LYS A 54 -7.77 -4.44 -3.70
C LYS A 54 -6.66 -5.42 -3.31
N LEU A 55 -5.59 -4.94 -2.69
CA LEU A 55 -4.49 -5.77 -2.18
C LEU A 55 -4.73 -6.33 -0.77
N GLY A 56 -5.92 -6.08 -0.19
CA GLY A 56 -6.31 -6.56 1.13
C GLY A 56 -5.90 -5.64 2.28
N TYR A 57 -5.44 -4.41 1.99
CA TYR A 57 -5.23 -3.41 3.03
C TYR A 57 -6.57 -2.79 3.44
N THR A 58 -6.75 -2.60 4.74
CA THR A 58 -7.95 -1.99 5.33
C THR A 58 -7.62 -0.58 5.82
N GLU A 59 -8.51 0.37 5.55
CA GLU A 59 -8.42 1.73 6.10
C GLU A 59 -8.61 1.67 7.63
N VAL A 60 -7.64 2.18 8.39
CA VAL A 60 -7.67 2.18 9.86
C VAL A 60 -7.83 3.58 10.45
N ARG A 61 -7.50 4.61 9.66
CA ARG A 61 -7.63 6.03 10.04
C ARG A 61 -7.67 6.88 8.78
N ARG A 62 -8.29 8.05 8.87
CA ARG A 62 -8.26 9.11 7.86
C ARG A 62 -8.19 10.48 8.55
N ASP A 63 -7.49 11.41 7.93
CA ASP A 63 -7.59 12.84 8.19
C ASP A 63 -7.82 13.59 6.86
N ASP A 64 -7.83 14.93 6.90
CA ASP A 64 -8.13 15.75 5.72
C ASP A 64 -7.08 15.61 4.61
N GLN A 65 -5.90 15.08 4.91
CA GLN A 65 -4.78 14.97 3.98
C GLN A 65 -4.53 13.52 3.54
N PHE A 66 -4.63 12.56 4.46
CA PHE A 66 -4.21 11.18 4.26
C PHE A 66 -5.24 10.14 4.70
N ILE A 67 -5.21 9.01 4.00
CA ILE A 67 -5.84 7.75 4.41
C ILE A 67 -4.73 6.80 4.83
N TYR A 68 -4.88 6.21 6.02
CA TYR A 68 -3.93 5.27 6.61
C TYR A 68 -4.48 3.86 6.53
N TYR A 69 -3.66 2.96 6.02
CA TYR A 69 -4.00 1.58 5.74
C TYR A 69 -3.17 0.62 6.60
N SER A 70 -3.76 -0.52 6.95
CA SER A 70 -3.07 -1.65 7.57
C SER A 70 -3.45 -2.97 6.90
N LYS A 71 -2.50 -3.90 6.85
CA LYS A 71 -2.71 -5.30 6.46
C LYS A 71 -1.96 -6.20 7.43
N ARG A 72 -2.69 -7.09 8.09
CA ARG A 72 -2.10 -8.16 8.89
C ARG A 72 -1.79 -9.35 7.99
N ARG A 73 -0.66 -10.00 8.27
CA ARG A 73 -0.21 -11.19 7.57
C ARG A 73 -0.93 -12.43 8.09
#